data_AF-A0A2E9ARI4-F1
#
_entry.id   AF-A0A2E9ARI4-F1
#
_cell.length_a   1.000
_cell.length_b   1.000
_cell.length_c   1.000
_cell.angle_alpha   90.00
_cell.angle_beta   90.00
_cell.angle_gamma   90.00
#
_symmetry.space_group_name_H-M   'P 1'
#
loop_
_entity.id
_entity.type
_entity.pdbx_description
1 polymer ?
#
loop_
_entity_poly.entity_id
_entity_poly.type
_entity_poly.pdbx_seq_one_letter_code
_entity_poly.pdbx_strand_id
1 'polypeptide(L)'
;MIEVDINKSGKKDKKLVAKFQFPDGKRKTTHFGAKGYSDFTIHKNPNRKEKYLRRHNREDWEDFTSAGALSRWILWNEPDLETSFSNYLARFSLDGELNVKSSQAGHIPPHRE
;
A
#
# COMPACT_ATOMS: atom_id res chain seq x y z
N MET A 1 0.81 -11.10 -18.24
CA MET A 1 0.40 -10.85 -16.84
C MET A 1 0.93 -9.48 -16.45
N ILE A 2 0.30 -8.78 -15.51
CA ILE A 2 0.83 -7.51 -15.00
C ILE A 2 1.69 -7.83 -13.79
N GLU A 3 2.93 -7.39 -13.82
CA GLU A 3 3.88 -7.58 -12.73
C GLU A 3 3.91 -6.34 -11.84
N VAL A 4 3.94 -6.52 -10.51
CA VAL A 4 4.02 -5.43 -9.53
C VAL A 4 5.14 -5.66 -8.52
N ASP A 5 6.09 -4.74 -8.50
CA ASP A 5 7.22 -4.78 -7.57
C ASP A 5 7.10 -3.64 -6.55
N ILE A 6 7.01 -4.00 -5.26
CA ILE A 6 6.86 -3.03 -4.17
C ILE A 6 8.18 -2.86 -3.43
N ASN A 7 8.68 -1.64 -3.44
CA ASN A 7 9.91 -1.26 -2.76
C ASN A 7 9.68 -0.12 -1.78
N LYS A 8 10.70 0.13 -0.94
CA LYS A 8 10.77 1.34 -0.14
C LYS A 8 10.86 2.57 -1.04
N SER A 9 10.05 3.59 -0.75
CA SER A 9 10.12 4.82 -1.53
C SER A 9 11.34 5.65 -1.14
N GLY A 10 12.05 6.18 -2.13
CA GLY A 10 13.10 7.20 -1.94
C GLY A 10 12.55 8.62 -1.68
N LYS A 11 11.23 8.84 -1.81
CA LYS A 11 10.62 10.16 -1.57
C LYS A 11 10.47 10.43 -0.07
N LYS A 12 10.70 11.69 0.34
CA LYS A 12 10.62 12.09 1.75
C LYS A 12 9.23 11.88 2.35
N ASP A 13 8.17 12.06 1.56
CA ASP A 13 6.79 12.05 2.05
C ASP A 13 6.09 10.69 1.88
N LYS A 14 6.73 9.73 1.20
CA LYS A 14 6.11 8.45 0.84
C LYS A 14 6.80 7.27 1.50
N LYS A 15 6.02 6.24 1.81
CA LYS A 15 6.52 5.02 2.45
C LYS A 15 7.05 4.01 1.43
N LEU A 16 6.19 3.67 0.48
CA LEU A 16 6.40 2.61 -0.49
C LEU A 16 6.21 3.12 -1.92
N VAL A 17 6.76 2.40 -2.86
CA VAL A 17 6.61 2.62 -4.29
C VAL A 17 6.27 1.29 -4.95
N ALA A 18 5.17 1.27 -5.72
CA ALA A 18 4.79 0.15 -6.57
C ALA A 18 5.22 0.46 -8.00
N LYS A 19 5.93 -0.48 -8.62
CA LYS A 19 6.31 -0.43 -10.02
C LYS A 19 5.51 -1.50 -10.76
N PHE A 20 4.67 -1.06 -11.68
CA PHE A 20 3.86 -1.92 -12.52
C PHE A 20 4.52 -2.09 -13.87
N GLN A 21 4.57 -3.33 -14.34
CA GLN A 21 5.00 -3.67 -15.68
C GLN A 21 3.86 -4.36 -16.42
N PHE A 22 3.41 -3.72 -17.50
CA PHE A 22 2.31 -4.20 -18.33
C PHE A 22 2.85 -5.09 -19.45
N PRO A 23 2.06 -6.05 -19.95
CA PRO A 23 2.47 -6.90 -21.08
C PRO A 23 2.72 -6.11 -22.36
N ASP A 24 2.10 -4.93 -22.49
CA ASP A 24 2.27 -3.99 -23.61
C ASP A 24 3.60 -3.20 -23.54
N GLY A 25 4.48 -3.52 -22.59
CA GLY A 25 5.74 -2.80 -22.36
C GLY A 25 5.59 -1.47 -21.60
N LYS A 26 4.36 -1.02 -21.34
CA LYS A 26 4.08 0.15 -20.49
C LYS A 26 4.57 -0.10 -19.06
N ARG A 27 5.03 0.95 -18.41
CA ARG A 27 5.45 0.94 -17.01
C ARG A 27 4.74 2.06 -16.26
N LYS A 28 4.27 1.77 -15.06
CA LYS A 28 3.67 2.77 -14.17
C LYS A 28 4.35 2.70 -12.81
N THR A 29 4.65 3.84 -12.22
CA THR A 29 5.28 3.90 -10.91
C THR A 29 4.44 4.79 -10.00
N THR A 30 3.92 4.19 -8.93
CA THR A 30 3.03 4.88 -8.00
C THR A 30 3.63 4.86 -6.62
N HIS A 31 3.79 6.04 -6.02
CA HIS A 31 4.26 6.18 -4.65
C HIS A 31 3.07 6.31 -3.70
N PHE A 32 3.03 5.49 -2.65
CA PHE A 32 1.88 5.41 -1.74
C PHE A 32 2.30 5.28 -0.27
N GLY A 33 1.32 5.49 0.63
CA GLY A 33 1.55 5.62 2.07
C GLY A 33 2.24 6.94 2.46
N ALA A 34 1.78 7.57 3.54
CA ALA A 34 2.37 8.80 4.07
C ALA A 34 3.46 8.48 5.10
N LYS A 35 4.67 9.01 4.91
CA LYS A 35 5.78 8.80 5.86
C LYS A 35 5.49 9.50 7.20
N GLY A 36 5.80 8.84 8.31
CA GLY A 36 5.62 9.39 9.66
C GLY A 36 4.21 9.31 10.24
N TYR A 37 3.31 8.55 9.61
CA TYR A 37 1.99 8.19 10.13
C TYR A 37 1.93 6.68 10.39
N SER A 38 1.12 6.22 11.33
CA SER A 38 0.83 4.79 11.49
C SER A 38 -0.28 4.33 10.54
N ASP A 39 -0.16 3.11 10.02
CA ASP A 39 -1.20 2.42 9.25
C ASP A 39 -1.56 1.08 9.91
N PHE A 40 -2.55 0.38 9.36
CA PHE A 40 -3.11 -0.82 9.98
C PHE A 40 -2.07 -1.92 10.17
N THR A 41 -1.10 -2.02 9.27
CA THR A 41 0.01 -2.99 9.38
C THR A 41 0.94 -2.71 10.57
N ILE A 42 0.92 -1.50 11.14
CA ILE A 42 1.74 -1.09 12.28
C ILE A 42 0.93 -1.16 13.58
N HIS A 43 -0.20 -0.46 13.64
CA HIS A 43 -0.96 -0.30 14.90
C HIS A 43 -2.01 -1.41 15.12
N LYS A 44 -2.35 -2.19 14.08
CA LYS A 44 -3.30 -3.33 14.10
C LYS A 44 -4.64 -3.04 14.81
N ASN A 45 -5.14 -1.81 14.66
CA ASN A 45 -6.30 -1.29 15.40
C ASN A 45 -7.50 -1.18 14.44
N PRO A 46 -8.55 -1.99 14.65
CA PRO A 46 -9.68 -2.06 13.73
C PRO A 46 -10.50 -0.76 13.68
N ASN A 47 -10.56 0.01 14.78
CA ASN A 47 -11.30 1.28 14.81
C ASN A 47 -10.64 2.33 13.89
N ARG A 48 -9.30 2.35 13.82
CA ARG A 48 -8.59 3.25 12.89
C ARG A 48 -8.78 2.84 11.44
N LYS A 49 -8.83 1.53 11.17
CA LYS A 49 -9.19 0.99 9.85
C LYS A 49 -10.58 1.49 9.45
N GLU A 50 -11.59 1.35 10.30
CA GLU A 50 -12.94 1.85 10.00
C GLU A 50 -12.95 3.37 9.72
N LYS A 51 -12.27 4.18 10.54
CA LYS A 51 -12.13 5.63 10.30
C LYS A 51 -11.43 5.95 8.99
N TYR A 52 -10.43 5.17 8.60
CA TYR A 52 -9.77 5.30 7.30
C TYR A 52 -10.74 4.96 6.16
N LEU A 53 -11.41 3.81 6.23
CA LEU A 53 -12.39 3.35 5.25
C LEU A 53 -13.53 4.36 5.06
N ARG A 54 -14.01 4.97 6.15
CA ARG A 54 -15.04 6.00 6.11
C ARG A 54 -14.57 7.29 5.44
N ARG A 55 -13.34 7.73 5.71
CA ARG A 55 -12.76 8.94 5.10
C ARG A 55 -12.46 8.77 3.61
N HIS A 56 -12.07 7.55 3.22
CA HIS A 56 -11.67 7.25 1.87
C HIS A 56 -12.77 6.57 1.04
N ASN A 57 -14.02 6.58 1.50
CA ASN A 57 -15.14 5.89 0.84
C ASN A 57 -15.45 6.33 -0.61
N ARG A 58 -14.84 7.44 -1.06
CA ARG A 58 -15.02 8.04 -2.39
C ARG A 58 -13.87 7.77 -3.37
N GLU A 59 -12.89 6.96 -3.01
CA GLU A 59 -11.80 6.62 -3.93
C GLU A 59 -12.17 5.49 -4.90
N ASP A 60 -11.55 5.52 -6.07
CA ASP A 60 -11.58 4.44 -7.05
C ASP A 60 -10.73 3.26 -6.57
N TRP A 61 -11.40 2.27 -5.98
CA TRP A 61 -10.78 1.06 -5.45
C TRP A 61 -10.46 0.01 -6.52
N GLU A 62 -11.06 0.16 -7.70
CA GLU A 62 -10.91 -0.71 -8.87
C GLU A 62 -9.60 -0.40 -9.62
N ASP A 63 -9.09 0.84 -9.52
CA ASP A 63 -7.80 1.20 -10.12
C ASP A 63 -6.64 0.69 -9.24
N PHE A 64 -6.24 -0.55 -9.47
CA PHE A 64 -5.13 -1.22 -8.77
C PHE A 64 -3.79 -0.46 -8.87
N THR A 65 -3.65 0.47 -9.81
CA THR A 65 -2.43 1.29 -9.96
C THR A 65 -2.45 2.62 -9.20
N SER A 66 -3.59 2.99 -8.63
CA SER A 66 -3.79 4.26 -7.94
C SER A 66 -3.22 4.22 -6.51
N ALA A 67 -2.72 5.37 -6.04
CA ALA A 67 -2.16 5.47 -4.69
C ALA A 67 -3.20 5.18 -3.59
N GLY A 68 -4.47 5.48 -3.86
CA GLY A 68 -5.61 5.20 -2.98
C GLY A 68 -5.86 3.71 -2.80
N ALA A 69 -6.08 3.01 -3.92
CA ALA A 69 -6.25 1.56 -3.95
C ALA A 69 -5.07 0.83 -3.34
N LEU A 70 -3.83 1.20 -3.69
CA LEU A 70 -2.64 0.61 -3.10
C LEU A 70 -2.58 0.83 -1.58
N SER A 71 -2.88 2.04 -1.11
CA SER A 71 -2.92 2.29 0.33
C SER A 71 -3.99 1.44 1.01
N ARG A 72 -5.20 1.34 0.44
CA ARG A 72 -6.27 0.52 1.00
C ARG A 72 -5.90 -0.96 1.05
N TRP A 73 -5.49 -1.52 -0.08
CA TRP A 73 -5.31 -2.97 -0.22
C TRP A 73 -4.00 -3.48 0.37
N ILE A 74 -2.96 -2.65 0.43
CA ILE A 74 -1.64 -3.06 0.94
C ILE A 74 -1.41 -2.57 2.38
N LEU A 75 -1.89 -1.36 2.74
CA LEU A 75 -1.61 -0.77 4.07
C LEU A 75 -2.79 -0.85 5.05
N TRP A 76 -4.03 -0.98 4.55
CA TRP A 76 -5.25 -0.95 5.37
C TRP A 76 -6.14 -2.21 5.23
N ASN A 77 -5.67 -3.23 4.52
CA ASN A 77 -6.41 -4.47 4.30
C ASN A 77 -6.22 -5.41 5.49
N GLU A 78 -5.02 -5.95 5.65
CA GLU A 78 -4.67 -6.90 6.69
C GLU A 78 -3.63 -6.30 7.67
N PRO A 79 -3.54 -6.81 8.91
CA PRO A 79 -2.54 -6.35 9.89
C PRO A 79 -1.11 -6.74 9.50
N ASP A 80 -0.97 -7.61 8.51
CA ASP A 80 0.30 -8.08 7.97
C ASP A 80 0.46 -7.59 6.52
N LEU A 81 1.66 -7.09 6.20
CA LEU A 81 1.94 -6.45 4.91
C LEU A 81 2.04 -7.48 3.78
N GLU A 82 2.67 -8.62 4.03
CA GLU A 82 2.75 -9.72 3.06
C GLU A 82 1.36 -10.28 2.78
N THR A 83 0.57 -10.53 3.84
CA THR A 83 -0.81 -11.02 3.69
C THR A 83 -1.67 -10.02 2.91
N SER A 84 -1.54 -8.72 3.20
CA SER A 84 -2.22 -7.66 2.44
C SER A 84 -1.84 -7.68 0.96
N PHE A 85 -0.54 -7.84 0.67
CA PHE A 85 -0.01 -7.88 -0.69
C PHE A 85 -0.49 -9.11 -1.47
N SER A 86 -0.43 -10.31 -0.89
CA SER A 86 -0.91 -11.54 -1.52
C SER A 86 -2.41 -11.46 -1.84
N ASN A 87 -3.21 -10.90 -0.93
CA ASN A 87 -4.63 -10.66 -1.18
C ASN A 87 -4.85 -9.67 -2.33
N TYR A 88 -4.02 -8.62 -2.41
CA TYR A 88 -4.07 -7.65 -3.50
C TYR A 88 -3.73 -8.30 -4.85
N LEU A 89 -2.68 -9.13 -4.92
CA LEU A 89 -2.33 -9.88 -6.12
C LEU A 89 -3.47 -10.81 -6.56
N ALA A 90 -4.02 -11.59 -5.63
CA ALA A 90 -5.13 -12.50 -5.91
C ALA A 90 -6.41 -11.77 -6.35
N ARG A 91 -6.69 -10.60 -5.77
CA ARG A 91 -7.89 -9.80 -6.09
C ARG A 91 -7.87 -9.26 -7.51
N PHE A 92 -6.70 -8.83 -7.99
CA PHE A 92 -6.54 -8.20 -9.29
C PHE A 92 -5.87 -9.11 -10.34
N SER A 93 -5.65 -10.39 -10.00
CA SER A 93 -4.95 -11.36 -10.85
C SER A 93 -3.60 -10.84 -11.35
N LEU A 94 -2.84 -10.25 -10.44
CA LEU A 94 -1.50 -9.69 -10.67
C LEU A 94 -0.43 -10.67 -10.15
N ASP A 95 0.78 -10.51 -10.62
CA ASP A 95 1.95 -11.22 -10.12
C ASP A 95 3.02 -10.23 -9.66
N GLY A 96 3.90 -10.63 -8.75
CA GLY A 96 5.02 -9.78 -8.36
C GLY A 96 5.52 -10.02 -6.94
N GLU A 97 6.41 -9.13 -6.49
CA GLU A 97 7.20 -9.34 -5.28
C GLU A 97 7.16 -8.14 -4.33
N LEU A 98 7.14 -8.45 -3.04
CA LEU A 98 7.25 -7.49 -1.95
C LEU A 98 8.71 -7.44 -1.47
N ASN A 99 9.46 -6.44 -1.91
CA ASN A 99 10.86 -6.24 -1.54
C ASN A 99 11.03 -5.50 -0.18
N VAL A 100 9.99 -5.48 0.66
CA VAL A 100 9.97 -4.78 1.95
C VAL A 100 9.32 -5.62 3.05
N LYS A 101 9.93 -5.67 4.23
CA LYS A 101 9.38 -6.39 5.39
C LYS A 101 8.35 -5.58 6.19
N SER A 102 8.31 -4.27 6.00
CA SER A 102 7.41 -3.38 6.75
C SER A 102 7.11 -2.09 5.99
N SER A 103 5.91 -1.55 6.20
CA SER A 103 5.49 -0.23 5.72
C SER A 103 6.12 0.93 6.53
N GLN A 104 6.74 0.63 7.67
CA GLN A 104 7.31 1.63 8.56
C GLN A 104 8.54 2.28 7.95
N ALA A 105 8.38 3.51 7.47
CA ALA A 105 9.46 4.32 6.94
C ALA A 105 9.94 5.34 7.99
N GLY A 106 10.76 4.88 8.95
CA GLY A 106 11.43 5.70 9.96
C GLY A 106 10.78 5.65 11.35
N HIS A 107 11.18 6.58 12.22
CA HIS A 107 10.60 6.72 13.56
C HIS A 107 9.21 7.35 13.48
N ILE A 108 8.21 6.71 14.10
CA ILE A 108 6.85 7.25 14.22
C ILE A 108 6.73 7.82 15.64
N PRO A 109 6.57 9.15 15.79
CA PRO A 109 6.43 9.74 17.11
C PRO A 109 5.05 9.39 17.70
N PRO A 110 4.94 9.26 19.03
CA PRO A 110 3.73 8.74 19.71
C PRO A 110 2.47 9.59 19.49
N HIS A 111 2.60 10.87 19.11
CA HIS A 111 1.47 11.75 18.83
C HIS A 111 0.91 11.61 17.39
N ARG A 112 1.60 10.87 16.50
CA ARG A 112 1.14 10.60 15.11
C ARG A 112 0.62 9.19 14.91
N GLU A 113 0.54 8.43 16.01
CA GLU A 113 -0.05 7.10 16.01
C GLU A 113 -1.51 7.16 15.69
#